data_AF-A0A497SKP8-F1
#
_entry.id   AF-A0A497SKP8-F1
#
_cell.length_a   1.000
_cell.length_b   1.000
_cell.length_c   1.000
_cell.angle_alpha   90.00
_cell.angle_beta   90.00
_cell.angle_gamma   90.00
#
_symmetry.space_group_name_H-M   'P 1'
#
loop_
_entity.id
_entity.type
_entity.pdbx_description
1 polymer ?
#
loop_
_entity_poly.entity_id
_entity_poly.type
_entity_poly.pdbx_seq_one_letter_code
_entity_poly.pdbx_strand_id
1 'polypeptide(L)' 'LELLKEEEREVIRELIRNKGKILQSKLSSKFGKVKSFRIVENLRRRGIVEKEAYGKTNWIKLSEKFNEVLCK' A
#
# COMPACT_ATOMS: atom_id res chain seq x y z
N LEU A 1 -15.22 5.71 -14.03
CA LEU A 1 -13.89 5.14 -13.65
C LEU A 1 -13.22 6.06 -12.63
N GLU A 2 -13.72 6.10 -11.39
CA GLU A 2 -12.96 6.70 -10.29
C GLU A 2 -12.15 5.59 -9.61
N LEU A 3 -11.09 5.12 -10.28
CA LEU A 3 -10.40 3.88 -9.89
C LEU A 3 -9.68 3.98 -8.54
N LEU A 4 -9.18 5.14 -8.12
CA LEU A 4 -8.50 5.33 -6.83
C LEU A 4 -8.83 6.71 -6.29
N LYS A 5 -9.11 6.79 -4.99
CA LYS A 5 -9.18 8.06 -4.25
C LYS A 5 -7.78 8.70 -4.19
N GLU A 6 -7.72 10.01 -3.99
CA GLU A 6 -6.44 10.74 -3.94
C GLU A 6 -5.44 10.10 -2.95
N GLU A 7 -5.89 9.80 -1.74
CA GLU A 7 -5.08 9.20 -0.69
C GLU A 7 -4.60 7.78 -1.04
N GLU A 8 -5.43 7.01 -1.75
CA GLU A 8 -5.05 5.68 -2.24
C GLU A 8 -3.96 5.79 -3.31
N ARG A 9 -4.06 6.79 -4.21
CA ARG A 9 -3.02 7.06 -5.21
C ARG A 9 -1.69 7.42 -4.55
N GLU A 10 -1.72 8.19 -3.46
CA GLU A 10 -0.50 8.53 -2.72
C GLU A 10 0.17 7.30 -2.11
N VAL A 11 -0.59 6.38 -1.52
CA VAL A 11 -0.04 5.11 -1.00
C VAL A 11 0.55 4.26 -2.12
N ILE A 12 -0.11 4.16 -3.27
CA ILE A 12 0.43 3.45 -4.43
C ILE A 12 1.72 4.10 -4.95
N ARG A 13 1.78 5.44 -5.01
CA ARG A 13 3.02 6.16 -5.37
C ARG A 13 4.17 5.86 -4.40
N GLU A 14 3.89 5.81 -3.10
CA GLU A 14 4.89 5.43 -2.11
C GLU A 14 5.37 3.97 -2.29
N LEU A 15 4.47 3.04 -2.59
CA LEU A 15 4.84 1.67 -2.92
C LEU A 15 5.75 1.61 -4.15
N ILE A 16 5.40 2.30 -5.25
CA ILE A 16 6.20 2.35 -6.48
C ILE A 16 7.61 2.90 -6.19
N ARG A 17 7.70 4.02 -5.47
CA ARG A 17 8.99 4.62 -5.07
C ARG A 17 9.86 3.68 -4.23
N ASN A 18 9.24 2.77 -3.47
CA ASN A 18 9.92 1.78 -2.64
C ASN A 18 9.98 0.39 -3.30
N LYS A 19 9.98 0.31 -4.64
CA LYS A 19 10.07 -0.93 -5.42
C LYS A 19 9.01 -1.96 -5.03
N GLY A 20 7.77 -1.49 -4.94
CA GLY A 20 6.59 -2.31 -4.72
C GLY A 20 6.33 -2.72 -3.27
N LYS A 21 7.15 -2.30 -2.29
CA LYS A 21 6.93 -2.66 -0.87
C LYS A 21 7.32 -1.58 0.14
N ILE A 22 6.54 -1.42 1.20
CA ILE A 22 6.83 -0.48 2.29
C ILE A 22 6.29 -1.00 3.63
N LEU A 23 6.91 -0.63 4.74
CA LEU A 23 6.38 -0.95 6.07
C LEU A 23 5.11 -0.13 6.36
N GLN A 24 4.12 -0.78 6.97
CA GLN A 24 2.89 -0.12 7.45
C GLN A 24 3.19 0.97 8.48
N SER A 25 4.25 0.82 9.28
CA SER A 25 4.71 1.87 10.21
C SER A 25 5.14 3.15 9.47
N LYS A 26 5.85 3.04 8.35
CA LYS A 26 6.22 4.20 7.52
C LYS A 26 5.00 4.92 6.95
N LEU A 27 4.02 4.17 6.44
CA LEU A 27 2.74 4.75 6.00
C LEU A 27 2.02 5.42 7.18
N SER A 28 1.99 4.78 8.34
CA SER A 28 1.36 5.32 9.55
C SER A 28 1.99 6.62 10.03
N SER A 29 3.32 6.77 9.91
CA SER A 29 4.00 8.03 10.21
C SER A 29 3.63 9.15 9.24
N LYS A 30 3.34 8.83 7.97
CA LYS A 30 3.01 9.82 6.93
C LYS A 30 1.54 10.23 6.93
N PHE A 31 0.63 9.26 7.05
CA PHE A 31 -0.82 9.49 6.89
C PHE A 31 -1.61 9.39 8.21
N GLY A 32 -0.97 8.94 9.30
CA GLY A 32 -1.63 8.59 10.56
C GLY A 32 -2.10 7.13 10.61
N LYS A 33 -2.13 6.54 11.81
CA LYS A 33 -2.39 5.10 12.03
C LYS A 33 -3.74 4.65 11.46
N VAL A 34 -4.82 5.35 11.82
CA VAL A 34 -6.20 4.98 11.43
C VAL A 34 -6.38 5.11 9.92
N LYS A 35 -5.91 6.22 9.35
CA LYS A 35 -6.02 6.52 7.92
C LYS A 35 -5.23 5.51 7.08
N SER A 36 -3.98 5.25 7.45
CA SER A 36 -3.15 4.22 6.81
C SER A 36 -3.80 2.86 6.86
N PHE A 37 -4.34 2.45 8.02
CA PHE A 37 -5.04 1.18 8.13
C PHE A 37 -6.23 1.11 7.16
N ARG A 38 -7.09 2.14 7.12
CA ARG A 38 -8.27 2.20 6.24
C ARG A 38 -7.88 2.12 4.76
N ILE A 39 -6.89 2.91 4.33
CA ILE A 39 -6.43 2.95 2.93
C ILE A 39 -5.87 1.58 2.53
N VAL A 40 -4.99 1.01 3.36
CA VAL A 40 -4.37 -0.28 3.06
C VAL A 40 -5.42 -1.40 3.04
N GLU A 41 -6.39 -1.42 3.96
CA GLU A 41 -7.47 -2.42 3.92
C GLU A 41 -8.36 -2.29 2.68
N ASN A 42 -8.68 -1.06 2.26
CA ASN A 42 -9.43 -0.85 1.02
C ASN A 42 -8.68 -1.37 -0.20
N LEU A 43 -7.39 -1.04 -0.33
CA LEU A 43 -6.55 -1.54 -1.41
C LEU A 43 -6.40 -3.08 -1.37
N ARG A 44 -6.28 -3.66 -0.17
CA ARG A 44 -6.15 -5.10 0.04
C ARG A 44 -7.43 -5.85 -0.35
N ARG A 45 -8.59 -5.35 0.08
CA ARG A 45 -9.91 -5.91 -0.30
C ARG A 45 -10.13 -5.91 -1.82
N ARG A 46 -9.47 -4.99 -2.53
CA ARG A 46 -9.51 -4.89 -4.00
C ARG A 46 -8.42 -5.70 -4.71
N GLY A 47 -7.57 -6.42 -3.96
CA GLY A 47 -6.48 -7.22 -4.52
C GLY A 47 -5.33 -6.40 -5.12
N ILE A 48 -5.21 -5.12 -4.77
CA ILE A 48 -4.14 -4.24 -5.28
C ILE A 48 -2.87 -4.38 -4.43
N VAL A 49 -3.03 -4.62 -3.12
CA VAL A 49 -1.92 -4.79 -2.18
C VAL A 49 -2.11 -6.03 -1.32
N GLU A 50 -1.01 -6.53 -0.81
CA GLU A 50 -0.94 -7.66 0.11
C GLU A 50 -0.28 -7.22 1.43
N LYS A 51 -0.61 -7.94 2.50
CA LYS A 51 -0.01 -7.76 3.82
C LYS A 51 0.79 -8.99 4.19
N GLU A 52 2.00 -8.76 4.67
CA GLU A 52 2.83 -9.81 5.26
C GLU A 52 3.29 -9.36 6.63
N ALA A 53 3.16 -10.24 7.63
CA ALA A 53 3.56 -9.93 8.99
C ALA A 53 5.09 -9.72 9.07
N TYR A 54 5.52 -8.69 9.79
CA TYR A 54 6.93 -8.34 9.99
C TYR A 54 7.17 -7.81 11.41
N GLY A 55 7.42 -8.74 12.33
CA GLY A 55 7.60 -8.43 13.75
C GLY A 55 6.37 -7.71 14.31
N LYS A 56 6.55 -6.46 14.75
CA LYS A 56 5.49 -5.61 15.34
C LYS A 56 4.70 -4.78 14.32
N THR A 57 4.98 -4.93 13.02
CA THR A 57 4.31 -4.20 11.92
C THR A 57 4.06 -5.16 10.75
N ASN A 58 3.44 -4.69 9.67
CA ASN A 58 3.30 -5.45 8.44
C ASN A 58 4.13 -4.82 7.32
N TRP A 59 4.62 -5.63 6.40
CA TRP A 59 4.92 -5.21 5.03
C TRP A 59 3.63 -5.03 4.26
N ILE A 60 3.54 -3.92 3.53
CA ILE A 60 2.53 -3.69 2.51
C ILE A 60 3.24 -3.85 1.17
N LYS A 61 2.75 -4.75 0.32
CA LYS A 61 3.32 -5.06 -0.99
C LYS A 61 2.28 -4.81 -2.08
N LEU A 62 2.68 -4.36 -3.26
CA LEU A 62 1.84 -4.49 -4.44
C LEU A 62 1.61 -5.97 -4.72
N SER A 63 0.38 -6.35 -5.09
CA SER A 63 0.15 -7.72 -5.57
C SER A 63 0.91 -7.93 -6.88
N GLU A 64 1.25 -9.19 -7.17
CA GLU A 64 2.10 -9.58 -8.29
C GLU A 64 1.68 -8.91 -9.62
N LYS A 65 0.38 -9.00 -9.94
CA LYS A 65 -0.24 -8.36 -11.11
C LYS A 65 0.10 -6.86 -11.24
N PHE A 66 0.05 -6.11 -10.14
CA PHE A 66 0.29 -4.68 -10.17
C PHE A 66 1.79 -4.35 -10.07
N ASN A 67 2.56 -5.18 -9.38
CA ASN A 67 3.99 -5.02 -9.26
C ASN A 67 4.69 -5.16 -10.63
N GLU A 68 4.29 -6.12 -11.45
CA GLU A 68 4.84 -6.34 -12.80
C GLU A 68 4.58 -5.16 -13.76
N VAL A 69 3.47 -4.45 -13.57
CA VAL A 69 3.07 -3.34 -14.44
C VAL A 69 3.64 -2.00 -13.95
N LEU A 70 3.74 -1.81 -12.64
CA LEU A 70 4.06 -0.51 -12.03
C LEU A 70 5.51 -0.38 -11.54
N CYS A 71 6.24 -1.48 -11.39
CA CYS A 71 7.59 -1.50 -10.81
C CYS A 71 8.64 -2.20 -11.70
N LYS A 72 8.37 -2.34 -13.00
CA LYS A 72 9.36 -2.75 -14.00
C LYS A 72 10.45 -1.70 -14.21
#